data_AF-A0A350W5M9-F1
#
_entry.id   AF-A0A350W5M9-F1
#
_cell.length_a   1.000
_cell.length_b   1.000
_cell.length_c   1.000
_cell.angle_alpha   90.00
_cell.angle_beta   90.00
_cell.angle_gamma   90.00
#
_symmetry.space_group_name_H-M   'P 1'
#
loop_
_entity.id
_entity.type
_entity.pdbx_description
1 polymer ?
#
loop_
_entity_poly.entity_id
_entity_poly.type
_entity_poly.pdbx_seq_one_letter_code
_entity_poly.pdbx_strand_id
1 'polypeptide(L)'
;MRIVKYVEQGKLNGVICITSLLELRYVLRRKKMFKEEMVNWFVEELKTHFDISLPDEGSLLLANKLQSEYPLGPFDAILLAFSISEKPSVLISRDIDLLKISSLSIKSFTPEKFVSAYF
;
A
#
# COMPACT_ATOMS: atom_id res chain seq x y z
N MET A 1 10.32 6.02 6.38
CA MET A 1 9.93 7.39 6.74
C MET A 1 10.37 8.46 5.72
N ARG A 2 11.17 8.15 4.68
CA ARG A 2 11.55 9.14 3.65
C ARG A 2 10.47 9.40 2.60
N ILE A 3 9.73 8.38 2.18
CA ILE A 3 8.67 8.52 1.15
C ILE A 3 7.52 9.40 1.64
N VAL A 4 7.06 9.17 2.87
CA VAL A 4 6.02 10.00 3.50
C VAL A 4 6.41 11.48 3.46
N LYS A 5 7.65 11.82 3.80
CA LYS A 5 8.16 13.21 3.70
C LYS A 5 8.13 13.78 2.28
N TYR A 6 8.37 12.96 1.26
CA TYR A 6 8.29 13.43 -0.13
C TYR A 6 6.84 13.67 -0.58
N VAL A 7 5.89 12.90 -0.05
CA VAL A 7 4.46 13.14 -0.25
C VAL A 7 4.01 14.40 0.50
N GLU A 8 4.40 14.56 1.77
CA GLU A 8 4.15 15.77 2.58
C GLU A 8 4.67 17.05 1.91
N GLN A 9 5.82 16.96 1.21
CA GLN A 9 6.43 18.07 0.48
C GLN A 9 5.82 18.32 -0.91
N GLY A 10 4.82 17.53 -1.33
CA GLY A 10 4.22 17.62 -2.66
C GLY A 10 5.15 17.20 -3.80
N LYS A 11 6.25 16.49 -3.50
CA LYS A 11 7.18 15.96 -4.53
C LYS A 11 6.67 14.67 -5.16
N LEU A 12 5.74 14.00 -4.49
CA LEU A 12 5.08 12.78 -4.93
C LEU A 12 3.59 12.89 -4.60
N ASN A 13 2.75 12.37 -5.47
CA ASN A 13 1.36 12.07 -5.14
C ASN A 13 1.30 10.65 -4.59
N GLY A 14 0.76 10.48 -3.39
CA GLY A 14 0.65 9.20 -2.73
C GLY A 14 -0.79 8.73 -2.69
N VAL A 15 -1.05 7.49 -3.13
CA VAL A 15 -2.33 6.81 -2.98
C VAL A 15 -2.17 5.64 -2.01
N ILE A 16 -3.14 5.45 -1.13
CA ILE A 16 -3.22 4.30 -0.23
C ILE A 16 -4.58 3.61 -0.40
N CYS A 17 -4.55 2.30 -0.63
CA CYS A 17 -5.76 1.49 -0.60
C CYS A 17 -6.30 1.41 0.84
N ILE A 18 -7.61 1.53 1.02
CA ILE A 18 -8.24 1.45 2.35
C ILE A 18 -7.86 0.18 3.12
N THR A 19 -7.64 -0.95 2.43
CA THR A 19 -7.24 -2.21 3.07
C THR A 19 -5.85 -2.13 3.71
N SER A 20 -4.93 -1.35 3.15
CA SER A 20 -3.62 -1.08 3.77
C SER A 20 -3.76 -0.28 5.07
N LEU A 21 -4.76 0.61 5.17
CA LEU A 21 -5.07 1.30 6.44
C LEU A 21 -5.69 0.34 7.46
N LEU A 22 -6.56 -0.58 7.04
CA LEU A 22 -7.11 -1.61 7.92
C LEU A 22 -6.02 -2.51 8.48
N GLU A 23 -5.08 -2.94 7.62
CA GLU A 23 -3.93 -3.72 8.03
C GLU A 23 -3.02 -2.92 8.97
N LEU A 24 -2.73 -1.66 8.68
CA LEU A 24 -1.94 -0.78 9.54
C LEU A 24 -2.58 -0.67 10.94
N ARG A 25 -3.90 -0.44 11.02
CA ARG A 25 -4.64 -0.39 12.29
C ARG A 25 -4.49 -1.71 13.06
N TYR A 26 -4.65 -2.85 12.38
CA TYR A 26 -4.46 -4.17 12.99
C TYR A 26 -3.04 -4.33 13.56
N VAL A 27 -2.02 -3.99 12.78
CA VAL A 27 -0.61 -4.09 13.18
C VAL A 27 -0.29 -3.17 14.36
N LEU A 28 -0.69 -1.90 14.30
CA LEU A 28 -0.40 -0.93 15.36
C LEU A 28 -1.07 -1.30 16.68
N ARG A 29 -2.34 -1.75 16.64
CA ARG A 29 -3.07 -2.17 17.84
C ARG A 29 -2.54 -3.48 18.41
N ARG A 30 -2.39 -4.51 17.58
CA ARG A 30 -2.14 -5.89 18.07
C ARG A 30 -0.66 -6.24 18.17
N LYS A 31 0.17 -5.81 17.22
CA LYS A 31 1.59 -6.15 17.20
C LYS A 31 2.45 -5.13 17.93
N LYS A 32 2.05 -3.85 17.91
CA LYS A 32 2.79 -2.76 18.56
C LYS A 32 2.19 -2.28 19.87
N MET A 33 0.97 -2.72 20.20
CA MET A 33 0.26 -2.37 21.44
C MET A 33 0.13 -0.85 21.64
N PHE A 34 -0.01 -0.11 20.54
CA PHE A 34 -0.20 1.33 20.61
C PHE A 34 -1.56 1.67 21.20
N LYS A 35 -1.61 2.76 21.97
CA LYS A 35 -2.87 3.32 22.47
C LYS A 35 -3.75 3.75 21.28
N GLU A 36 -5.06 3.61 21.45
CA GLU A 36 -6.05 3.92 20.42
C GLU A 36 -5.90 5.34 19.86
N GLU A 37 -5.66 6.32 20.73
CA GLU A 37 -5.40 7.73 20.36
C GLU A 37 -4.23 7.87 19.37
N MET A 38 -3.13 7.16 19.63
CA MET A 38 -1.93 7.18 18.78
C MET A 38 -2.20 6.51 17.44
N VAL A 39 -2.94 5.41 17.41
CA VAL A 39 -3.34 4.74 16.15
C VAL A 39 -4.20 5.66 15.31
N ASN A 40 -5.16 6.36 15.92
CA ASN A 40 -6.02 7.29 15.21
C ASN A 40 -5.24 8.49 14.69
N TRP A 41 -4.36 9.08 15.50
CA TRP A 41 -3.47 10.15 15.05
C TRP A 41 -2.67 9.73 13.80
N PHE A 42 -1.98 8.58 13.84
CA PHE A 42 -1.21 8.10 12.69
C PHE A 42 -2.04 7.92 11.41
N VAL A 43 -3.28 7.42 11.54
CA VAL A 43 -4.15 7.22 10.37
C VAL A 43 -4.67 8.54 9.81
N GLU A 44 -5.00 9.51 10.68
CA GLU A 44 -5.43 10.85 10.23
C GLU A 44 -4.28 11.64 9.58
N GLU A 45 -3.05 11.52 10.10
CA GLU A 45 -1.86 12.11 9.45
C GLU A 45 -1.67 11.53 8.03
N LEU A 46 -1.81 10.21 7.85
CA LEU A 46 -1.71 9.60 6.52
C LEU A 46 -2.80 10.11 5.57
N LYS A 47 -4.05 10.23 6.04
CA LYS A 47 -5.17 10.76 5.23
C LYS A 47 -4.99 12.23 4.83
N THR A 48 -4.20 12.99 5.60
CA THR A 48 -3.94 14.40 5.30
C THR A 48 -3.01 14.58 4.11
N HIS A 49 -2.18 13.57 3.82
CA HIS A 49 -1.15 13.66 2.78
C HIS A 49 -1.32 12.66 1.64
N PHE A 50 -2.07 11.58 1.85
CA PHE A 50 -2.31 10.53 0.86
C PHE A 50 -3.78 10.48 0.47
N ASP A 51 -4.02 10.30 -0.82
CA ASP A 51 -5.35 9.98 -1.34
C ASP A 51 -5.72 8.56 -0.92
N ILE A 52 -6.83 8.44 -0.20
CA ILE A 52 -7.36 7.13 0.18
C ILE A 52 -8.38 6.70 -0.85
N SER A 53 -8.10 5.60 -1.55
CA SER A 53 -9.02 5.04 -2.54
C SER A 53 -9.54 3.68 -2.07
N LEU A 54 -10.75 3.35 -2.54
CA LEU A 54 -11.45 2.12 -2.24
C LEU A 54 -11.35 1.19 -3.45
N PRO A 55 -11.04 -0.10 -3.24
CA PRO A 55 -11.14 -1.07 -4.31
C PRO A 55 -12.61 -1.19 -4.72
N ASP A 56 -12.86 -1.11 -6.02
CA ASP A 56 -14.18 -1.37 -6.59
C ASP A 56 -14.45 -2.88 -6.70
N GLU A 57 -15.66 -3.23 -7.13
CA GLU A 57 -16.09 -4.61 -7.32
C GLU A 57 -15.16 -5.37 -8.27
N GLY A 58 -14.70 -4.72 -9.34
CA GLY A 58 -13.77 -5.29 -10.31
C GLY A 58 -12.41 -5.65 -9.68
N SER A 59 -11.89 -4.76 -8.83
CA SER A 59 -10.65 -4.98 -8.10
C SER A 59 -10.78 -6.16 -7.12
N LEU A 60 -11.93 -6.34 -6.47
CA LEU A 60 -12.15 -7.49 -5.57
C LEU A 60 -12.26 -8.82 -6.33
N LEU A 61 -12.93 -8.84 -7.49
CA LEU A 61 -12.98 -10.02 -8.35
C LEU A 61 -11.58 -10.39 -8.88
N LEU A 62 -10.81 -9.39 -9.29
CA LEU A 62 -9.43 -9.59 -9.72
C LEU A 62 -8.54 -10.08 -8.57
N ALA A 63 -8.72 -9.57 -7.35
CA ALA A 63 -7.99 -10.03 -6.17
C ALA A 63 -8.23 -11.52 -5.91
N ASN A 64 -9.48 -11.98 -6.00
CA ASN A 64 -9.82 -13.40 -5.86
C ASN A 64 -9.10 -14.25 -6.91
N LYS A 65 -9.08 -13.80 -8.18
CA LYS A 65 -8.35 -14.49 -9.25
C LYS A 65 -6.84 -14.53 -8.94
N LEU A 66 -6.22 -13.41 -8.60
CA LEU A 66 -4.80 -13.33 -8.28
C LEU A 66 -4.42 -14.24 -7.10
N GLN A 67 -5.27 -14.34 -6.08
CA GLN A 67 -5.04 -15.24 -4.95
C GLN A 67 -5.13 -16.73 -5.32
N SER A 68 -5.92 -17.09 -6.35
CA SER A 68 -5.93 -18.45 -6.88
C SER A 68 -4.68 -18.79 -7.70
N GLU A 69 -4.04 -17.79 -8.29
CA GLU A 69 -2.88 -17.95 -9.19
C GLU A 69 -1.55 -17.85 -8.44
N TYR A 70 -1.52 -17.08 -7.34
CA TYR A 70 -0.33 -16.78 -6.56
C TYR A 70 -0.58 -16.96 -5.07
N PRO A 71 0.42 -17.33 -4.27
CA PRO A 71 0.29 -17.53 -2.82
C PRO A 71 0.24 -16.21 -2.05
N LEU A 72 -0.67 -15.32 -2.42
CA LEU A 72 -0.85 -14.00 -1.83
C LEU A 72 -1.79 -14.08 -0.62
N GLY A 73 -1.47 -13.33 0.43
CA GLY A 73 -2.43 -13.03 1.49
C GLY A 73 -3.63 -12.24 0.94
N PRO A 74 -4.79 -12.26 1.61
CA PRO A 74 -5.98 -11.57 1.12
C PRO A 74 -5.75 -10.05 0.94
N PHE A 75 -5.00 -9.40 1.84
CA PHE A 75 -4.69 -7.98 1.72
C PHE A 75 -3.71 -7.68 0.59
N ASP A 76 -2.70 -8.54 0.37
CA ASP A 76 -1.74 -8.40 -0.73
C ASP A 76 -2.41 -8.61 -2.09
N ALA A 77 -3.32 -9.59 -2.19
CA ALA A 77 -4.09 -9.83 -3.39
C ALA A 77 -4.97 -8.63 -3.75
N ILE A 78 -5.66 -8.04 -2.75
CA ILE A 78 -6.47 -6.83 -2.95
C ILE A 78 -5.58 -5.64 -3.32
N LEU A 79 -4.45 -5.44 -2.64
CA LEU A 79 -3.53 -4.35 -2.93
C LEU A 79 -2.97 -4.44 -4.35
N LEU A 80 -2.59 -5.63 -4.80
CA LEU A 80 -2.11 -5.85 -6.17
C LEU A 80 -3.22 -5.59 -7.19
N ALA A 81 -4.41 -6.16 -6.98
CA ALA A 81 -5.54 -5.95 -7.88
C ALA A 81 -5.92 -4.46 -7.99
N PHE A 82 -6.03 -3.79 -6.85
CA PHE A 82 -6.25 -2.35 -6.75
C PHE A 82 -5.18 -1.57 -7.52
N SER A 83 -3.91 -1.93 -7.34
CA SER A 83 -2.80 -1.26 -8.04
C SER A 83 -2.90 -1.47 -9.56
N ILE A 84 -3.33 -2.64 -10.02
CA ILE A 84 -3.52 -2.91 -11.45
C ILE A 84 -4.67 -2.05 -12.02
N SER A 85 -5.74 -1.87 -11.25
CA SER A 85 -6.89 -1.04 -11.63
C SER A 85 -6.57 0.46 -11.65
N GLU A 86 -5.94 0.98 -10.59
CA GLU A 86 -5.58 2.40 -10.42
C GLU A 86 -4.41 2.83 -11.31
N LYS A 87 -3.58 1.87 -11.76
CA LYS A 87 -2.41 2.10 -12.62
C LYS A 87 -1.47 3.19 -12.08
N PRO A 88 -1.00 3.10 -10.82
CA PRO A 88 -0.02 4.04 -10.31
C PRO A 88 1.29 3.89 -11.10
N SER A 89 2.10 4.96 -11.12
CA SER A 89 3.42 4.91 -11.76
C SER A 89 4.35 3.88 -11.09
N VAL A 90 4.20 3.68 -9.78
CA VAL A 90 5.01 2.77 -8.98
C VAL A 90 4.18 2.18 -7.83
N LEU A 91 4.35 0.89 -7.55
CA LEU A 91 3.97 0.26 -6.28
C LEU A 91 5.18 0.22 -5.34
N ILE A 92 4.98 0.61 -4.07
CA ILE A 92 6.04 0.60 -3.06
C ILE A 92 5.63 -0.30 -1.91
N SER A 93 6.44 -1.32 -1.63
CA SER A 93 6.24 -2.22 -0.48
C SER A 93 7.58 -2.71 0.06
N ARG A 94 7.61 -3.17 1.31
CA ARG A 94 8.76 -3.91 1.85
C ARG A 94 8.59 -5.42 1.76
N ASP A 95 7.39 -5.88 1.40
CA ASP A 95 7.13 -7.29 1.19
C ASP A 95 7.77 -7.73 -0.13
N ILE A 96 8.83 -8.52 -0.02
CA ILE A 96 9.61 -8.97 -1.17
C ILE A 96 8.83 -9.94 -2.05
N ASP A 97 7.94 -10.75 -1.48
CA ASP A 97 7.19 -11.74 -2.23
C ASP A 97 6.04 -11.07 -3.01
N LEU A 98 5.37 -10.08 -2.42
CA LEU A 98 4.47 -9.19 -3.16
C LEU A 98 5.21 -8.44 -4.28
N LEU A 99 6.41 -7.90 -4.01
CA LEU A 99 7.16 -7.17 -5.03
C LEU A 99 7.56 -8.05 -6.23
N LYS A 100 7.93 -9.31 -6.00
CA LYS A 100 8.22 -10.27 -7.09
C LYS A 100 7.01 -10.44 -8.01
N ILE A 101 5.83 -10.67 -7.45
CA ILE A 101 4.61 -10.91 -8.22
C ILE A 101 4.12 -9.62 -8.89
N SER A 102 4.06 -8.52 -8.13
CA SER A 102 3.58 -7.24 -8.66
C SER A 102 4.45 -6.68 -9.78
N SER A 103 5.76 -6.97 -9.79
CA SER A 103 6.69 -6.53 -10.83
C SER A 103 6.36 -7.04 -12.24
N LEU A 104 5.52 -8.08 -12.35
CA LEU A 104 5.03 -8.60 -13.62
C LEU A 104 4.01 -7.66 -14.29
N SER A 105 3.36 -6.80 -13.51
CA SER A 105 2.26 -5.94 -13.98
C SER A 105 2.51 -4.45 -13.75
N ILE A 106 3.28 -4.09 -12.71
CA ILE A 106 3.48 -2.70 -12.26
C ILE A 106 4.94 -2.53 -11.86
N LYS A 107 5.50 -1.34 -12.08
CA LYS A 107 6.84 -1.02 -11.60
C LYS A 107 6.86 -1.02 -10.07
N SER A 108 7.59 -1.95 -9.48
CA SER A 108 7.53 -2.20 -8.03
C SER A 108 8.89 -2.02 -7.37
N PHE A 109 8.93 -1.33 -6.23
CA PHE A 109 10.17 -1.07 -5.50
C PHE A 109 10.04 -1.23 -3.99
N THR A 110 11.15 -1.56 -3.34
CA THR A 110 11.28 -1.25 -1.92
C THR A 110 11.42 0.25 -1.71
N PRO A 111 11.03 0.79 -0.55
CA PRO A 111 11.21 2.21 -0.27
C PRO A 111 12.62 2.72 -0.52
N GLU A 112 13.61 1.94 -0.11
CA GLU A 112 15.03 2.29 -0.19
C GLU A 112 15.52 2.31 -1.65
N LYS A 113 15.09 1.33 -2.47
CA LYS A 113 15.40 1.29 -3.90
C LYS A 113 14.72 2.42 -4.67
N PHE A 114 13.46 2.71 -4.35
CA PHE A 114 12.73 3.81 -4.97
C PHE A 114 13.43 5.15 -4.71
N VAL A 115 13.77 5.44 -3.46
CA VAL A 115 14.49 6.68 -3.12
C VAL A 115 15.80 6.75 -3.91
N SER A 116 16.65 5.73 -3.84
CA SER A 116 17.95 5.75 -4.54
C SER A 116 17.85 5.90 -6.07
N ALA A 117 16.73 5.51 -6.68
CA ALA A 117 16.54 5.58 -8.13
C ALA A 117 15.98 6.94 -8.59
N TYR A 118 15.35 7.71 -7.69
CA TYR A 118 14.54 8.88 -8.06
C TYR A 118 14.84 10.14 -7.24
N PHE A 119 15.63 10.05 -6.15
CA PHE A 119 15.95 11.14 -5.21
C PHE A 119 17.37 11.02 -4.65
#